data_AF-A0A7W9LLV2-F1
#
_entry.id   AF-A0A7W9LLV2-F1
#
_cell.length_a   1.000
_cell.length_b   1.000
_cell.length_c   1.000
_cell.angle_alpha   90.00
_cell.angle_beta   90.00
_cell.angle_gamma   90.00
#
_symmetry.space_group_name_H-M   'P 1'
#
loop_
_entity.id
_entity.type
_entity.pdbx_description
1 polymer ?
#
loop_
_entity_poly.entity_id
_entity_poly.type
_entity_poly.pdbx_seq_one_letter_code
_entity_poly.pdbx_strand_id
1 'polypeptide(L)'
;MATSPYDVAVVGAGPAGLAAAGAALARGARVALIDAGRQPGGQYWRHRPGDLGAVADLHHDLGTFRALVAGVAGAVRYFGHHVWNVSGAVADGFTVRSVAGDVEHEVAARSLVLAPGAYDRQVPFRSWDLPGVYTAGGAQALLKGSEVVVGRRVVVGGTGPFLLPVAAGLAARGARVVGVYEANGPLGWARHTGAVLPVATKLTEGAGYAAALARHRVPFRARRAIVAAHGDGVLEAVTVARLDAEWRIVPGTERVVECDAAAVGWGFTPQLELPLALGVGTRVDADGSLVVDVDEHQRTSVPGVFVAGEACGVGGAALSVAEGEIAGAAAAVTAAGGTPAPARSRLRRRRRALRRFATAMHTVHPVRDGWQTWLSDDTLVCRCEEVTAGEVRATVEDLGATDARTAKLLSRAGMGWCQGRVCGYASACLTASARGSASVSARELQEVSERPIAAPITLGRLAGDAGHIGQQ
;
A
#
# COMPACT_ATOMS: atom_id res chain seq x y z
N MET A 1 -13.53 -31.94 17.70
CA MET A 1 -13.06 -30.67 17.12
C MET A 1 -12.50 -29.84 18.26
N ALA A 2 -11.21 -29.56 18.28
CA ALA A 2 -10.65 -28.62 19.24
C ALA A 2 -11.40 -27.28 19.08
N THR A 3 -12.02 -26.79 20.15
CA THR A 3 -12.80 -25.56 20.10
C THR A 3 -11.87 -24.40 19.79
N SER A 4 -11.96 -23.86 18.57
CA SER A 4 -11.20 -22.67 18.20
C SER A 4 -11.50 -21.54 19.20
N PRO A 5 -10.49 -20.94 19.84
CA PRO A 5 -10.68 -19.93 20.89
C PRO A 5 -11.33 -18.66 20.34
N TYR A 6 -11.14 -18.39 19.05
CA TYR A 6 -11.71 -17.24 18.35
C TYR A 6 -12.70 -17.67 17.27
N ASP A 7 -13.71 -16.85 17.07
CA ASP A 7 -14.66 -17.03 15.96
C ASP A 7 -14.12 -16.33 14.71
N VAL A 8 -13.48 -15.17 14.87
CA VAL A 8 -12.87 -14.41 13.76
C VAL A 8 -11.46 -13.95 14.12
N ALA A 9 -10.48 -14.26 13.27
CA ALA A 9 -9.17 -13.60 13.28
C ALA A 9 -9.14 -12.48 12.23
N VAL A 10 -8.67 -11.29 12.62
CA VAL A 10 -8.47 -10.14 11.74
C VAL A 10 -6.98 -9.83 11.68
N VAL A 11 -6.39 -9.88 10.48
CA VAL A 11 -4.98 -9.56 10.25
C VAL A 11 -4.88 -8.16 9.64
N GLY A 12 -4.28 -7.23 10.39
CA GLY A 12 -4.18 -5.82 10.09
C GLY A 12 -5.08 -4.99 11.01
N ALA A 13 -4.54 -3.91 11.60
CA ALA A 13 -5.22 -2.95 12.47
C ALA A 13 -5.22 -1.52 11.86
N GLY A 14 -5.18 -1.44 10.53
CA GLY A 14 -5.51 -0.23 9.77
C GLY A 14 -7.02 0.04 9.70
N PRO A 15 -7.46 0.99 8.86
CA PRO A 15 -8.87 1.37 8.77
C PRO A 15 -9.84 0.22 8.49
N ALA A 16 -9.50 -0.67 7.55
CA ALA A 16 -10.32 -1.84 7.24
C ALA A 16 -10.33 -2.86 8.38
N GLY A 17 -9.18 -3.14 8.97
CA GLY A 17 -9.07 -4.13 10.05
C GLY A 17 -9.80 -3.73 11.33
N LEU A 18 -9.67 -2.47 11.76
CA LEU A 18 -10.41 -1.96 12.91
C LEU A 18 -11.92 -2.01 12.70
N ALA A 19 -12.37 -1.62 11.51
CA ALA A 19 -13.77 -1.68 11.13
C ALA A 19 -14.30 -3.13 11.07
N ALA A 20 -13.50 -4.06 10.56
CA ALA A 20 -13.85 -5.48 10.53
C ALA A 20 -13.96 -6.08 11.93
N ALA A 21 -12.95 -5.84 12.78
CA ALA A 21 -12.96 -6.33 14.16
C ALA A 21 -14.17 -5.78 14.94
N GLY A 22 -14.45 -4.47 14.84
CA GLY A 22 -15.61 -3.86 15.48
C GLY A 22 -16.95 -4.42 14.97
N ALA A 23 -17.09 -4.63 13.66
CA ALA A 23 -18.30 -5.19 13.07
C ALA A 23 -18.55 -6.67 13.42
N ALA A 24 -17.47 -7.44 13.64
CA ALA A 24 -17.54 -8.81 14.11
C ALA A 24 -17.91 -8.87 15.61
N LEU A 25 -17.28 -8.04 16.45
CA LEU A 25 -17.61 -7.91 17.87
C LEU A 25 -19.07 -7.49 18.09
N ALA A 26 -19.59 -6.56 17.27
CA ALA A 26 -20.98 -6.12 17.33
C ALA A 26 -21.99 -7.25 17.01
N ARG A 27 -21.53 -8.40 16.51
CA ARG A 27 -22.33 -9.62 16.28
C ARG A 27 -22.09 -10.70 17.33
N GLY A 28 -21.35 -10.40 18.39
CA GLY A 28 -21.05 -11.32 19.47
C GLY A 28 -19.92 -12.32 19.17
N ALA A 29 -19.16 -12.13 18.10
CA ALA A 29 -18.00 -12.98 17.81
C ALA A 29 -16.86 -12.71 18.78
N ARG A 30 -16.13 -13.76 19.18
CA ARG A 30 -14.82 -13.65 19.83
C ARG A 30 -13.77 -13.33 18.78
N VAL A 31 -13.10 -12.18 18.91
CA VAL A 31 -12.21 -11.65 17.87
C VAL A 31 -10.77 -11.58 18.36
N ALA A 32 -9.85 -12.10 17.54
CA ALA A 32 -8.42 -11.80 17.63
C ALA A 32 -8.06 -10.76 16.56
N LEU A 33 -7.42 -9.67 16.95
CA LEU A 33 -6.92 -8.62 16.07
C LEU A 33 -5.40 -8.60 16.10
N ILE A 34 -4.76 -8.91 14.97
CA ILE A 34 -3.32 -9.14 14.87
C ILE A 34 -2.71 -8.09 13.94
N ASP A 35 -1.68 -7.38 14.37
CA ASP A 35 -1.00 -6.36 13.53
C ASP A 35 0.50 -6.29 13.84
N ALA A 36 1.29 -6.04 12.81
CA ALA A 36 2.74 -5.86 12.92
C ALA A 36 3.11 -4.55 13.63
N GLY A 37 2.26 -3.53 13.55
CA GLY A 37 2.38 -2.30 14.31
C GLY A 37 2.10 -2.55 15.80
N ARG A 38 2.84 -1.83 16.65
CA ARG A 38 2.70 -1.90 18.13
C ARG A 38 1.43 -1.20 18.64
N GLN A 39 0.67 -0.56 17.76
CA GLN A 39 -0.54 0.20 18.07
C GLN A 39 -1.45 0.25 16.83
N PRO A 40 -2.76 0.49 16.99
CA PRO A 40 -3.69 0.53 15.87
C PRO A 40 -3.52 1.79 15.01
N GLY A 41 -4.11 1.79 13.82
CA GLY A 41 -4.20 2.95 12.92
C GLY A 41 -3.62 2.72 11.53
N GLY A 42 -2.76 1.70 11.39
CA GLY A 42 -2.07 1.40 10.14
C GLY A 42 -1.27 2.61 9.63
N GLN A 43 -1.19 2.78 8.31
CA GLN A 43 -0.45 3.90 7.72
C GLN A 43 -1.24 5.22 7.70
N TYR A 44 -2.58 5.16 7.58
CA TYR A 44 -3.40 6.36 7.43
C TYR A 44 -3.49 7.19 8.72
N TRP A 45 -3.78 6.52 9.84
CA TRP A 45 -3.79 7.09 11.19
C TRP A 45 -2.53 6.74 11.98
N ARG A 46 -1.39 6.54 11.31
CA ARG A 46 -0.10 6.38 12.00
C ARG A 46 0.13 7.58 12.92
N HIS A 47 0.51 7.36 14.16
CA HIS A 47 0.72 8.43 15.14
C HIS A 47 1.83 8.02 16.12
N ARG A 48 2.30 8.98 16.93
CA ARG A 48 3.26 8.69 17.99
C ARG A 48 2.68 7.70 19.02
N PRO A 49 3.49 6.82 19.62
CA PRO A 49 3.03 5.97 20.71
C PRO A 49 2.41 6.78 21.85
N GLY A 50 1.26 6.32 22.36
CA GLY A 50 0.53 6.97 23.46
C GLY A 50 -0.32 8.18 23.05
N ASP A 51 -0.21 8.66 21.81
CA ASP A 51 -0.85 9.92 21.39
C ASP A 51 -2.27 9.74 20.83
N LEU A 52 -2.67 8.55 20.38
CA LEU A 52 -3.95 8.27 19.69
C LEU A 52 -4.36 9.35 18.66
N GLY A 53 -3.37 9.95 18.01
CA GLY A 53 -3.54 11.08 17.09
C GLY A 53 -4.03 12.35 17.80
N ALA A 54 -3.43 12.76 18.91
CA ALA A 54 -3.72 14.06 19.53
C ALA A 54 -3.13 15.21 18.71
N VAL A 55 -2.15 14.92 17.84
CA VAL A 55 -1.65 15.82 16.80
C VAL A 55 -2.68 15.96 15.66
N ALA A 56 -3.76 16.71 15.95
CA ALA A 56 -4.98 16.72 15.13
C ALA A 56 -4.81 17.31 13.72
N ASP A 57 -3.80 18.15 13.51
CA ASP A 57 -3.53 18.87 12.26
C ASP A 57 -2.89 18.00 11.17
N LEU A 58 -2.32 16.84 11.52
CA LEU A 58 -1.72 15.90 10.55
C LEU A 58 -2.69 14.82 10.05
N HIS A 59 -3.92 14.78 10.60
CA HIS A 59 -4.87 13.71 10.36
C HIS A 59 -6.23 14.22 9.93
N HIS A 60 -6.87 13.46 9.04
CA HIS A 60 -8.29 13.58 8.74
C HIS A 60 -9.07 12.49 9.47
N ASP A 61 -10.34 12.77 9.75
CA ASP A 61 -11.29 11.81 10.31
C ASP A 61 -10.86 11.17 11.65
N LEU A 62 -10.16 11.90 12.52
CA LEU A 62 -9.73 11.38 13.83
C LEU A 62 -10.90 10.94 14.72
N GLY A 63 -12.07 11.58 14.61
CA GLY A 63 -13.27 11.12 15.29
C GLY A 63 -13.66 9.69 14.90
N THR A 64 -13.56 9.37 13.61
CA THR A 64 -13.77 8.01 13.10
C THR A 64 -12.72 7.04 13.65
N PHE A 65 -11.44 7.44 13.63
CA PHE A 65 -10.36 6.61 14.19
C PHE A 65 -10.60 6.25 15.65
N ARG A 66 -10.89 7.26 16.49
CA ARG A 66 -11.14 7.06 17.93
C ARG A 66 -12.36 6.18 18.18
N ALA A 67 -13.43 6.36 17.41
CA ALA A 67 -14.62 5.51 17.48
C ALA A 67 -14.30 4.04 17.10
N LEU A 68 -13.49 3.82 16.07
CA LEU A 68 -13.06 2.48 15.67
C LEU A 68 -12.16 1.82 16.73
N VAL A 69 -11.22 2.55 17.30
CA VAL A 69 -10.36 2.05 18.40
C VAL A 69 -11.20 1.68 19.63
N ALA A 70 -12.16 2.52 20.01
CA ALA A 70 -13.10 2.20 21.08
C ALA A 70 -13.94 0.97 20.77
N GLY A 71 -14.39 0.82 19.51
CA GLY A 71 -15.21 -0.30 19.04
C GLY A 71 -14.49 -1.66 19.05
N VAL A 72 -13.16 -1.69 19.18
CA VAL A 72 -12.37 -2.93 19.25
C VAL A 72 -11.84 -3.23 20.66
N ALA A 73 -12.34 -2.53 21.70
CA ALA A 73 -11.90 -2.76 23.07
C ALA A 73 -12.14 -4.20 23.58
N GLY A 74 -13.13 -4.90 23.03
CA GLY A 74 -13.45 -6.29 23.35
C GLY A 74 -12.67 -7.36 22.56
N ALA A 75 -11.78 -6.98 21.64
CA ALA A 75 -10.94 -7.93 20.91
C ALA A 75 -9.68 -8.28 21.72
N VAL A 76 -9.20 -9.51 21.58
CA VAL A 76 -7.83 -9.86 21.98
C VAL A 76 -6.88 -9.28 20.94
N ARG A 77 -5.89 -8.49 21.39
CA ARG A 77 -5.04 -7.67 20.51
C ARG A 77 -3.61 -8.19 20.54
N TYR A 78 -3.14 -8.67 19.39
CA TYR A 78 -1.78 -9.12 19.15
C TYR A 78 -1.04 -8.04 18.33
N PHE A 79 -0.60 -6.96 18.99
CA PHE A 79 0.13 -5.86 18.36
C PHE A 79 1.64 -6.04 18.47
N GLY A 80 2.37 -5.70 17.40
CA GLY A 80 3.79 -6.06 17.25
C GLY A 80 4.01 -7.47 16.73
N HIS A 81 2.96 -8.12 16.21
CA HIS A 81 2.97 -9.48 15.70
C HIS A 81 3.04 -9.49 14.16
N HIS A 82 4.15 -9.95 13.62
CA HIS A 82 4.35 -10.13 12.19
C HIS A 82 3.79 -11.47 11.74
N VAL A 83 2.64 -11.47 11.07
CA VAL A 83 2.07 -12.68 10.48
C VAL A 83 2.93 -13.15 9.32
N TRP A 84 3.47 -14.36 9.42
CA TRP A 84 4.36 -14.93 8.41
C TRP A 84 3.69 -16.04 7.61
N ASN A 85 2.65 -16.69 8.16
CA ASN A 85 1.88 -17.73 7.49
C ASN A 85 0.44 -17.78 8.00
N VAL A 86 -0.48 -18.21 7.13
CA VAL A 86 -1.82 -18.63 7.50
C VAL A 86 -2.10 -19.96 6.80
N SER A 87 -2.68 -20.91 7.54
CA SER A 87 -3.05 -22.23 7.02
C SER A 87 -4.43 -22.65 7.50
N GLY A 88 -5.07 -23.58 6.80
CA GLY A 88 -6.35 -24.16 7.19
C GLY A 88 -7.48 -23.87 6.19
N ALA A 89 -8.67 -24.33 6.54
CA ALA A 89 -9.87 -24.26 5.71
C ALA A 89 -11.11 -24.14 6.60
N VAL A 90 -12.23 -23.67 6.04
CA VAL A 90 -13.48 -23.45 6.81
C VAL A 90 -13.95 -24.64 7.65
N ALA A 91 -13.76 -25.87 7.16
CA ALA A 91 -14.19 -27.07 7.87
C ALA A 91 -13.45 -27.27 9.21
N ASP A 92 -12.16 -26.93 9.23
CA ASP A 92 -11.26 -27.16 10.37
C ASP A 92 -10.90 -25.86 11.12
N GLY A 93 -11.23 -24.71 10.53
CA GLY A 93 -10.76 -23.39 10.95
C GLY A 93 -9.41 -23.01 10.32
N PHE A 94 -8.97 -21.81 10.65
CA PHE A 94 -7.72 -21.20 10.21
C PHE A 94 -6.76 -21.05 11.38
N THR A 95 -5.46 -21.24 11.12
CA THR A 95 -4.38 -20.94 12.06
C THR A 95 -3.53 -19.82 11.48
N VAL A 96 -3.45 -18.71 12.21
CA VAL A 96 -2.59 -17.56 11.89
C VAL A 96 -1.31 -17.68 12.70
N ARG A 97 -0.16 -17.77 12.03
CA ARG A 97 1.16 -17.83 12.66
C ARG A 97 1.85 -16.48 12.57
N SER A 98 2.34 -16.01 13.71
CA SER A 98 2.97 -14.70 13.82
C SER A 98 4.18 -14.71 14.74
N VAL A 99 5.09 -13.76 14.53
CA VAL A 99 6.27 -13.55 15.39
C VAL A 99 6.17 -12.19 16.08
N ALA A 100 6.37 -12.16 17.39
CA ALA A 100 6.52 -10.94 18.19
C ALA A 100 7.84 -10.98 18.94
N GLY A 101 8.77 -10.07 18.58
CA GLY A 101 10.15 -10.18 19.04
C GLY A 101 10.75 -11.52 18.56
N ASP A 102 11.16 -12.36 19.50
CA ASP A 102 11.72 -13.69 19.21
C ASP A 102 10.72 -14.85 19.48
N VAL A 103 9.47 -14.53 19.81
CA VAL A 103 8.45 -15.52 20.19
C VAL A 103 7.46 -15.73 19.05
N GLU A 104 7.20 -17.01 18.75
CA GLU A 104 6.16 -17.41 17.81
C GLU A 104 4.82 -17.60 18.54
N HIS A 105 3.75 -17.15 17.89
CA HIS A 105 2.37 -17.25 18.36
C HIS A 105 1.48 -17.84 17.28
N GLU A 106 0.61 -18.76 17.69
CA GLU A 106 -0.45 -19.32 16.86
C GLU A 106 -1.82 -18.85 17.34
N VAL A 107 -2.63 -18.35 16.42
CA VAL A 107 -4.02 -17.95 16.68
C VAL A 107 -4.95 -18.76 15.80
N ALA A 108 -5.73 -19.65 16.42
CA ALA A 108 -6.77 -20.40 15.72
C ALA A 108 -8.10 -19.63 15.71
N ALA A 109 -8.77 -19.57 14.55
CA ALA A 109 -10.09 -18.95 14.38
C ALA A 109 -10.96 -19.73 13.38
N ARG A 110 -12.29 -19.57 13.44
CA ARG A 110 -13.22 -20.23 12.50
C ARG A 110 -13.29 -19.54 11.13
N SER A 111 -13.21 -18.21 11.12
CA SER A 111 -13.16 -17.38 9.91
C SER A 111 -11.99 -16.39 9.97
N LEU A 112 -11.57 -15.91 8.80
CA LEU A 112 -10.42 -15.01 8.66
C LEU A 112 -10.81 -13.74 7.88
N VAL A 113 -10.41 -12.58 8.39
CA VAL A 113 -10.42 -11.32 7.65
C VAL A 113 -8.98 -10.84 7.45
N LEU A 114 -8.55 -10.71 6.21
CA LEU A 114 -7.26 -10.12 5.86
C LEU A 114 -7.45 -8.66 5.45
N ALA A 115 -6.79 -7.76 6.17
CA ALA A 115 -6.72 -6.32 5.89
C ALA A 115 -5.26 -5.83 5.87
N PRO A 116 -4.38 -6.44 5.05
CA PRO A 116 -2.93 -6.24 5.15
C PRO A 116 -2.47 -4.85 4.66
N GLY A 117 -3.30 -4.17 3.86
CA GLY A 117 -2.96 -2.85 3.31
C GLY A 117 -2.19 -2.94 1.99
N ALA A 118 -1.27 -1.99 1.80
CA ALA A 118 -0.48 -1.84 0.58
C ALA A 118 0.86 -1.17 0.89
N TYR A 119 1.85 -1.40 0.03
CA TYR A 119 3.16 -0.74 0.05
C TYR A 119 3.16 0.48 -0.87
N ASP A 120 4.06 1.42 -0.65
CA ASP A 120 4.30 2.48 -1.64
C ASP A 120 4.81 1.88 -2.95
N ARG A 121 4.16 2.22 -4.07
CA ARG A 121 4.65 1.85 -5.39
C ARG A 121 5.83 2.75 -5.75
N GLN A 122 6.92 2.15 -6.19
CA GLN A 122 8.12 2.86 -6.62
C GLN A 122 8.34 2.68 -8.12
N VAL A 123 8.75 3.78 -8.75
CA VAL A 123 9.24 3.85 -10.12
C VAL A 123 10.63 4.48 -10.04
N PRO A 124 11.69 3.77 -10.48
CA PRO A 124 13.04 4.30 -10.40
C PRO A 124 13.25 5.45 -11.38
N PHE A 125 14.23 6.27 -11.08
CA PHE A 125 14.79 7.31 -11.93
C PHE A 125 16.30 7.38 -11.64
N ARG A 126 17.08 8.12 -12.43
CA ARG A 126 18.55 8.12 -12.26
C ARG A 126 18.94 8.55 -10.85
N SER A 127 19.77 7.75 -10.20
CA SER A 127 20.26 7.97 -8.82
C SER A 127 19.17 8.11 -7.75
N TRP A 128 17.98 7.52 -7.95
CA TRP A 128 16.88 7.55 -6.97
C TRP A 128 17.20 6.82 -5.64
N ASP A 129 18.30 6.08 -5.60
CA ASP A 129 18.82 5.38 -4.44
C ASP A 129 19.65 6.26 -3.50
N LEU A 130 19.98 7.50 -3.90
CA LEU A 130 20.73 8.44 -3.06
C LEU A 130 20.05 8.68 -1.70
N PRO A 131 20.80 8.67 -0.58
CA PRO A 131 20.30 9.11 0.71
C PRO A 131 19.72 10.52 0.62
N GLY A 132 18.46 10.69 1.08
CA GLY A 132 17.68 11.91 0.88
C GLY A 132 16.50 11.71 -0.09
N VAL A 133 16.49 10.63 -0.87
CA VAL A 133 15.30 10.20 -1.62
C VAL A 133 14.45 9.26 -0.76
N TYR A 134 13.22 9.67 -0.50
CA TYR A 134 12.23 8.94 0.29
C TYR A 134 11.03 8.61 -0.57
N THR A 135 10.37 7.50 -0.24
CA THR A 135 9.01 7.29 -0.72
C THR A 135 8.06 8.29 -0.04
N ALA A 136 6.98 8.69 -0.71
CA ALA A 136 6.02 9.65 -0.16
C ALA A 136 5.37 9.15 1.14
N GLY A 137 5.03 7.86 1.21
CA GLY A 137 4.53 7.20 2.41
C GLY A 137 5.61 7.06 3.49
N GLY A 138 6.87 6.85 3.12
CA GLY A 138 8.01 6.86 4.04
C GLY A 138 8.20 8.23 4.70
N ALA A 139 8.11 9.31 3.92
CA ALA A 139 8.14 10.68 4.44
C ALA A 139 6.95 10.97 5.38
N GLN A 140 5.74 10.54 5.01
CA GLN A 140 4.56 10.60 5.90
C GLN A 140 4.74 9.76 7.17
N ALA A 141 5.39 8.61 7.08
CA ALA A 141 5.57 7.71 8.20
C ALA A 141 6.50 8.31 9.26
N LEU A 142 7.60 8.92 8.83
CA LEU A 142 8.52 9.67 9.70
C LEU A 142 7.82 10.88 10.33
N LEU A 143 7.07 11.64 9.53
CA LEU A 143 6.37 12.82 9.99
C LEU A 143 5.28 12.50 11.02
N LYS A 144 4.42 11.53 10.74
CA LYS A 144 3.27 11.22 11.60
C LYS A 144 3.63 10.31 12.78
N GLY A 145 4.52 9.34 12.55
CA GLY A 145 4.92 8.37 13.56
C GLY A 145 5.94 8.93 14.55
N SER A 146 6.79 9.86 14.11
CA SER A 146 7.93 10.34 14.90
C SER A 146 8.04 11.88 14.95
N GLU A 147 7.19 12.62 14.25
CA GLU A 147 7.30 14.08 14.09
C GLU A 147 8.64 14.55 13.51
N VAL A 148 9.24 13.70 12.68
CA VAL A 148 10.50 13.98 11.98
C VAL A 148 10.19 14.39 10.54
N VAL A 149 10.64 15.59 10.15
CA VAL A 149 10.65 16.01 8.74
C VAL A 149 11.86 15.41 8.03
N VAL A 150 11.68 14.97 6.78
CA VAL A 150 12.72 14.26 6.00
C VAL A 150 13.86 15.14 5.50
N GLY A 151 13.69 16.46 5.55
CA GLY A 151 14.65 17.45 5.08
C GLY A 151 14.13 18.86 5.32
N ARG A 152 14.98 19.87 5.10
CA ARG A 152 14.63 21.29 5.27
C ARG A 152 14.13 21.89 3.96
N ARG A 153 14.65 21.44 2.81
CA ARG A 153 14.29 21.88 1.46
C ARG A 153 13.82 20.67 0.68
N VAL A 154 12.51 20.45 0.61
CA VAL A 154 11.94 19.19 0.10
C VAL A 154 11.28 19.39 -1.27
N VAL A 155 11.53 18.48 -2.19
CA VAL A 155 10.76 18.34 -3.44
C VAL A 155 9.79 17.18 -3.27
N VAL A 156 8.54 17.34 -3.67
CA VAL A 156 7.54 16.25 -3.70
C VAL A 156 7.23 15.94 -5.16
N GLY A 157 7.24 14.67 -5.55
CA GLY A 157 7.01 14.29 -6.94
C GLY A 157 6.33 12.94 -7.13
N GLY A 158 5.75 12.71 -8.29
CA GLY A 158 5.15 11.44 -8.67
C GLY A 158 3.76 11.63 -9.26
N THR A 159 2.78 10.80 -8.85
CA THR A 159 1.40 10.90 -9.34
C THR A 159 0.35 10.70 -8.25
N GLY A 160 -0.72 11.47 -8.34
CA GLY A 160 -1.96 11.28 -7.59
C GLY A 160 -2.14 12.22 -6.40
N PRO A 161 -3.35 12.24 -5.83
CA PRO A 161 -3.71 13.19 -4.78
C PRO A 161 -2.94 12.99 -3.48
N PHE A 162 -2.26 11.85 -3.29
CA PHE A 162 -1.45 11.57 -2.11
C PHE A 162 -0.23 12.50 -1.96
N LEU A 163 0.25 13.11 -3.06
CA LEU A 163 1.31 14.11 -3.00
C LEU A 163 0.92 15.35 -2.18
N LEU A 164 -0.37 15.70 -2.17
CA LEU A 164 -0.89 16.89 -1.50
C LEU A 164 -0.79 16.81 0.03
N PRO A 165 -1.29 15.76 0.73
CA PRO A 165 -1.08 15.62 2.18
C PRO A 165 0.38 15.50 2.58
N VAL A 166 1.23 14.90 1.73
CA VAL A 166 2.68 14.82 1.98
C VAL A 166 3.28 16.23 1.99
N ALA A 167 3.04 17.01 0.93
CA ALA A 167 3.53 18.39 0.83
C ALA A 167 2.97 19.29 1.93
N ALA A 168 1.65 19.23 2.18
CA ALA A 168 1.00 20.05 3.19
C ALA A 168 1.51 19.72 4.60
N GLY A 169 1.65 18.44 4.95
CA GLY A 169 2.17 18.02 6.25
C GLY A 169 3.61 18.45 6.49
N LEU A 170 4.48 18.27 5.50
CA LEU A 170 5.88 18.71 5.57
C LEU A 170 5.98 20.23 5.74
N ALA A 171 5.21 20.99 4.95
CA ALA A 171 5.18 22.45 5.03
C ALA A 171 4.64 22.96 6.38
N ALA A 172 3.60 22.33 6.90
CA ALA A 172 3.04 22.64 8.22
C ALA A 172 4.04 22.40 9.36
N ARG A 173 5.03 21.51 9.17
CA ARG A 173 6.10 21.21 10.11
C ARG A 173 7.44 21.89 9.78
N GLY A 174 7.39 22.96 9.00
CA GLY A 174 8.51 23.88 8.81
C GLY A 174 9.47 23.51 7.69
N ALA A 175 9.23 22.40 6.97
CA ALA A 175 10.00 22.11 5.77
C ALA A 175 9.64 23.09 4.64
N ARG A 176 10.63 23.63 3.95
CA ARG A 176 10.42 24.42 2.73
C ARG A 176 10.16 23.45 1.58
N VAL A 177 8.89 23.23 1.25
CA VAL A 177 8.53 22.44 0.07
C VAL A 177 8.75 23.28 -1.19
N VAL A 178 9.80 22.98 -1.93
CA VAL A 178 10.28 23.76 -3.10
C VAL A 178 9.34 23.62 -4.30
N GLY A 179 8.64 22.48 -4.40
CA GLY A 179 7.59 22.26 -5.38
C GLY A 179 6.97 20.88 -5.28
N VAL A 180 5.74 20.78 -5.81
CA VAL A 180 5.03 19.53 -6.05
C VAL A 180 4.98 19.29 -7.56
N TYR A 181 5.53 18.18 -8.01
CA TYR A 181 5.63 17.80 -9.42
C TYR A 181 4.73 16.59 -9.70
N GLU A 182 3.58 16.86 -10.29
CA GLU A 182 2.57 15.86 -10.65
C GLU A 182 2.79 15.43 -12.11
N ALA A 183 3.01 14.13 -12.33
CA ALA A 183 3.30 13.57 -13.64
C ALA A 183 2.10 13.66 -14.60
N ASN A 184 0.88 13.62 -14.08
CA ASN A 184 -0.35 13.74 -14.85
C ASN A 184 -0.88 15.19 -14.97
N GLY A 185 -1.91 15.37 -15.79
CA GLY A 185 -2.61 16.63 -15.97
C GLY A 185 -4.01 16.62 -15.34
N PRO A 186 -4.50 17.75 -14.80
CA PRO A 186 -5.80 17.79 -14.11
C PRO A 186 -7.02 17.63 -15.03
N LEU A 187 -6.83 17.77 -16.35
CA LEU A 187 -7.89 17.73 -17.36
C LEU A 187 -8.71 16.41 -17.35
N GLY A 188 -8.14 15.32 -16.81
CA GLY A 188 -8.84 14.04 -16.69
C GLY A 188 -10.12 14.13 -15.85
N TRP A 189 -10.18 15.02 -14.85
CA TRP A 189 -11.35 15.13 -13.96
C TRP A 189 -12.63 15.60 -14.66
N ALA A 190 -12.52 16.33 -15.78
CA ALA A 190 -13.68 16.82 -16.53
C ALA A 190 -14.61 15.68 -17.01
N ARG A 191 -14.05 14.48 -17.23
CA ARG A 191 -14.79 13.30 -17.69
C ARG A 191 -15.40 12.47 -16.56
N HIS A 192 -15.17 12.84 -15.29
CA HIS A 192 -15.55 12.03 -14.12
C HIS A 192 -16.38 12.79 -13.08
N THR A 193 -17.10 13.84 -13.47
CA THR A 193 -17.93 14.68 -12.59
C THR A 193 -18.95 13.87 -11.77
N GLY A 194 -19.58 12.86 -12.38
CA GLY A 194 -20.55 11.96 -11.72
C GLY A 194 -19.94 10.95 -10.73
N ALA A 195 -18.61 10.85 -10.64
CA ALA A 195 -17.91 10.07 -9.62
C ALA A 195 -17.50 10.92 -8.41
N VAL A 196 -17.36 12.24 -8.60
CA VAL A 196 -16.93 13.20 -7.57
C VAL A 196 -18.09 13.69 -6.71
N LEU A 197 -19.23 13.99 -7.32
CA LEU A 197 -20.40 14.57 -6.63
C LEU A 197 -20.87 13.77 -5.39
N PRO A 198 -20.92 12.42 -5.42
CA PRO A 198 -21.34 11.63 -4.26
C PRO A 198 -20.34 11.64 -3.09
N VAL A 199 -19.15 12.20 -3.27
CA VAL A 199 -18.06 12.22 -2.28
C VAL A 199 -17.61 13.66 -2.00
N ALA A 200 -18.58 14.55 -1.77
CA ALA A 200 -18.34 15.98 -1.56
C ALA A 200 -17.32 16.31 -0.44
N THR A 201 -17.20 15.46 0.58
CA THR A 201 -16.18 15.63 1.64
C THR A 201 -14.74 15.51 1.13
N LYS A 202 -14.50 14.83 -0.01
CA LYS A 202 -13.18 14.79 -0.65
C LYS A 202 -12.84 16.08 -1.38
N LEU A 203 -13.84 16.84 -1.81
CA LEU A 203 -13.63 18.18 -2.36
C LEU A 203 -13.18 19.16 -1.27
N THR A 204 -13.78 19.08 -0.08
CA THR A 204 -13.36 19.94 1.05
C THR A 204 -11.94 19.60 1.52
N GLU A 205 -11.56 18.31 1.52
CA GLU A 205 -10.18 17.88 1.79
C GLU A 205 -9.20 18.47 0.75
N GLY A 206 -9.54 18.35 -0.54
CA GLY A 206 -8.73 18.91 -1.64
C GLY A 206 -8.56 20.44 -1.54
N ALA A 207 -9.63 21.16 -1.21
CA ALA A 207 -9.57 22.61 -0.99
C ALA A 207 -8.69 22.99 0.22
N GLY A 208 -8.75 22.20 1.29
CA GLY A 208 -7.86 22.35 2.45
C GLY A 208 -6.38 22.24 2.07
N TYR A 209 -6.01 21.24 1.27
CA TYR A 209 -4.63 21.12 0.79
C TYR A 209 -4.25 22.28 -0.14
N ALA A 210 -5.13 22.71 -1.05
CA ALA A 210 -4.85 23.85 -1.91
C ALA A 210 -4.57 25.14 -1.10
N ALA A 211 -5.36 25.38 -0.05
CA ALA A 211 -5.14 26.49 0.87
C ALA A 211 -3.81 26.36 1.64
N ALA A 212 -3.45 25.15 2.09
CA ALA A 212 -2.17 24.90 2.75
C ALA A 212 -0.98 25.17 1.82
N LEU A 213 -1.02 24.65 0.59
CA LEU A 213 0.02 24.89 -0.41
C LEU A 213 0.15 26.39 -0.72
N ALA A 214 -0.97 27.10 -0.88
CA ALA A 214 -0.98 28.55 -1.10
C ALA A 214 -0.39 29.32 0.08
N ARG A 215 -0.77 28.98 1.32
CA ARG A 215 -0.24 29.57 2.55
C ARG A 215 1.28 29.45 2.65
N HIS A 216 1.82 28.29 2.28
CA HIS A 216 3.25 28.01 2.30
C HIS A 216 3.96 28.35 0.97
N ARG A 217 3.25 28.96 0.01
CA ARG A 217 3.75 29.35 -1.32
C ARG A 217 4.41 28.19 -2.09
N VAL A 218 3.86 26.98 -1.94
CA VAL A 218 4.36 25.77 -2.58
C VAL A 218 3.84 25.72 -4.03
N PRO A 219 4.72 25.76 -5.05
CA PRO A 219 4.28 25.68 -6.43
C PRO A 219 3.85 24.25 -6.78
N PHE A 220 2.64 24.10 -7.33
CA PHE A 220 2.16 22.85 -7.92
C PHE A 220 2.35 22.87 -9.44
N ARG A 221 3.05 21.88 -9.99
CA ARG A 221 3.39 21.80 -11.41
C ARG A 221 2.95 20.45 -11.97
N ALA A 222 1.88 20.47 -12.75
CA ALA A 222 1.38 19.30 -13.48
C ALA A 222 2.23 18.99 -14.72
N ARG A 223 2.10 17.76 -15.24
CA ARG A 223 2.85 17.20 -16.38
C ARG A 223 4.37 17.31 -16.20
N ARG A 224 4.85 17.05 -14.98
CA ARG A 224 6.27 17.06 -14.64
C ARG A 224 6.61 15.95 -13.67
N ALA A 225 7.80 15.38 -13.81
CA ALA A 225 8.34 14.40 -12.88
C ALA A 225 9.77 14.73 -12.49
N ILE A 226 10.21 14.16 -11.37
CA ILE A 226 11.62 14.03 -11.00
C ILE A 226 12.20 12.91 -11.85
N VAL A 227 13.30 13.17 -12.56
CA VAL A 227 13.89 12.23 -13.53
C VAL A 227 15.36 11.90 -13.25
N ALA A 228 16.00 12.66 -12.35
CA ALA A 228 17.32 12.36 -11.82
C ALA A 228 17.47 13.00 -10.43
N ALA A 229 18.25 12.36 -9.57
CA ALA A 229 18.78 12.95 -8.33
C ALA A 229 20.28 13.18 -8.47
N HIS A 230 20.81 14.16 -7.72
CA HIS A 230 22.21 14.59 -7.77
C HIS A 230 22.74 14.83 -6.37
N GLY A 231 24.00 14.49 -6.18
CA GLY A 231 24.80 14.83 -5.00
C GLY A 231 25.93 13.83 -4.77
N ASP A 232 26.85 14.19 -3.88
CA ASP A 232 27.99 13.34 -3.49
C ASP A 232 27.68 12.63 -2.17
N GLY A 233 27.28 11.36 -2.25
CA GLY A 233 26.89 10.54 -1.10
C GLY A 233 25.54 10.87 -0.47
N VAL A 234 25.00 12.07 -0.67
CA VAL A 234 23.68 12.52 -0.20
C VAL A 234 23.00 13.41 -1.25
N LEU A 235 21.68 13.53 -1.20
CA LEU A 235 20.91 14.37 -2.13
C LEU A 235 21.17 15.87 -1.90
N GLU A 236 21.52 16.57 -2.98
CA GLU A 236 21.71 18.03 -2.99
C GLU A 236 20.79 18.73 -4.00
N ALA A 237 20.35 18.01 -5.04
CA ALA A 237 19.41 18.51 -6.03
C ALA A 237 18.68 17.39 -6.76
N VAL A 238 17.60 17.73 -7.43
CA VAL A 238 16.91 16.86 -8.40
C VAL A 238 16.77 17.55 -9.75
N THR A 239 16.78 16.78 -10.84
CA THR A 239 16.30 17.25 -12.13
C THR A 239 14.80 16.97 -12.25
N VAL A 240 14.03 18.01 -12.56
CA VAL A 240 12.62 17.89 -12.96
C VAL A 240 12.46 18.21 -14.44
N ALA A 241 11.59 17.48 -15.13
CA ALA A 241 11.36 17.67 -16.56
C ALA A 241 9.86 17.73 -16.89
N ARG A 242 9.49 18.33 -18.04
CA ARG A 242 8.13 18.18 -18.58
C ARG A 242 7.99 16.80 -19.20
N LEU A 243 6.80 16.24 -19.06
CA LEU A 243 6.42 14.98 -19.69
C LEU A 243 5.47 15.22 -20.87
N ASP A 244 5.63 14.42 -21.93
CA ASP A 244 4.64 14.29 -23.00
C ASP A 244 3.45 13.42 -22.59
N ALA A 245 2.58 13.05 -23.54
CA ALA A 245 1.39 12.24 -23.25
C ALA A 245 1.71 10.77 -22.91
N GLU A 246 2.87 10.31 -23.34
CA GLU A 246 3.44 8.98 -23.16
C GLU A 246 4.53 8.98 -22.08
N TRP A 247 4.54 9.99 -21.19
CA TRP A 247 5.49 10.12 -20.10
C TRP A 247 6.97 10.11 -20.49
N ARG A 248 7.32 10.43 -21.74
CA ARG A 248 8.72 10.68 -22.12
C ARG A 248 9.11 12.09 -21.72
N ILE A 249 10.39 12.26 -21.40
CA ILE A 249 10.98 13.57 -21.12
C ILE A 249 10.89 14.43 -22.38
N VAL A 250 10.31 15.62 -22.27
CA VAL A 250 10.38 16.62 -23.35
C VAL A 250 11.76 17.26 -23.32
N PRO A 251 12.61 17.07 -24.36
CA PRO A 251 13.99 17.56 -24.33
C PRO A 251 14.08 19.09 -24.18
N GLY A 252 15.08 19.56 -23.44
CA GLY A 252 15.32 20.98 -23.18
C GLY A 252 14.40 21.59 -22.11
N THR A 253 13.62 20.77 -21.41
CA THR A 253 12.72 21.23 -20.34
C THR A 253 13.18 20.87 -18.94
N GLU A 254 14.30 20.15 -18.86
CA GLU A 254 15.01 19.76 -17.65
C GLU A 254 15.43 20.99 -16.86
N ARG A 255 15.21 20.95 -15.55
CA ARG A 255 15.63 21.99 -14.62
C ARG A 255 16.16 21.34 -13.36
N VAL A 256 17.33 21.79 -12.92
CA VAL A 256 17.88 21.43 -11.61
C VAL A 256 17.18 22.23 -10.53
N VAL A 257 16.75 21.54 -9.48
CA VAL A 257 16.09 22.11 -8.30
C VAL A 257 16.86 21.62 -7.08
N GLU A 258 17.55 22.53 -6.41
CA GLU A 258 18.27 22.25 -5.16
C GLU A 258 17.31 21.86 -4.03
N CYS A 259 17.60 20.72 -3.40
CA CYS A 259 16.85 20.15 -2.29
C CYS A 259 17.71 19.18 -1.49
N ASP A 260 17.45 19.07 -0.18
CA ASP A 260 18.12 18.09 0.69
C ASP A 260 17.27 16.83 0.91
N ALA A 261 16.03 16.84 0.44
CA ALA A 261 15.18 15.65 0.39
C ALA A 261 14.22 15.67 -0.81
N ALA A 262 13.89 14.48 -1.30
CA ALA A 262 12.83 14.25 -2.27
C ALA A 262 11.84 13.21 -1.74
N ALA A 263 10.54 13.52 -1.73
CA ALA A 263 9.48 12.57 -1.36
C ALA A 263 8.70 12.16 -2.61
N VAL A 264 8.86 10.91 -3.03
CA VAL A 264 8.39 10.42 -4.34
C VAL A 264 7.29 9.36 -4.18
N GLY A 265 6.16 9.52 -4.85
CA GLY A 265 5.01 8.62 -4.71
C GLY A 265 4.32 8.29 -6.04
N TRP A 266 4.20 7.01 -6.36
CA TRP A 266 3.60 6.52 -7.62
C TRP A 266 2.34 5.69 -7.39
N GLY A 267 1.57 6.03 -6.35
CA GLY A 267 0.48 5.19 -5.86
C GLY A 267 0.98 4.06 -4.96
N PHE A 268 0.20 2.97 -4.88
CA PHE A 268 0.45 1.88 -3.94
C PHE A 268 0.37 0.52 -4.63
N THR A 269 1.10 -0.45 -4.09
CA THR A 269 1.07 -1.86 -4.50
C THR A 269 0.39 -2.67 -3.40
N PRO A 270 -0.77 -3.30 -3.66
CA PRO A 270 -1.48 -4.13 -2.70
C PRO A 270 -0.58 -5.19 -2.03
N GLN A 271 -0.76 -5.38 -0.72
CA GLN A 271 -0.05 -6.42 0.03
C GLN A 271 -0.79 -7.75 -0.13
N LEU A 272 -0.28 -8.65 -0.97
CA LEU A 272 -0.97 -9.85 -1.44
C LEU A 272 -0.37 -11.18 -0.94
N GLU A 273 0.68 -11.15 -0.14
CA GLU A 273 1.44 -12.33 0.28
C GLU A 273 0.53 -13.36 0.98
N LEU A 274 -0.27 -12.92 1.96
CA LEU A 274 -1.19 -13.82 2.68
C LEU A 274 -2.38 -14.30 1.82
N PRO A 275 -3.09 -13.44 1.07
CA PRO A 275 -4.10 -13.90 0.13
C PRO A 275 -3.58 -14.93 -0.88
N LEU A 276 -2.43 -14.67 -1.52
CA LEU A 276 -1.85 -15.57 -2.52
C LEU A 276 -1.39 -16.89 -1.90
N ALA A 277 -0.79 -16.87 -0.70
CA ALA A 277 -0.42 -18.09 0.02
C ALA A 277 -1.62 -18.99 0.37
N LEU A 278 -2.82 -18.41 0.48
CA LEU A 278 -4.08 -19.14 0.69
C LEU A 278 -4.75 -19.58 -0.62
N GLY A 279 -4.18 -19.26 -1.79
CA GLY A 279 -4.78 -19.56 -3.09
C GLY A 279 -6.01 -18.70 -3.42
N VAL A 280 -6.11 -17.50 -2.82
CA VAL A 280 -7.20 -16.56 -3.11
C VAL A 280 -7.09 -16.03 -4.54
N GLY A 281 -8.21 -16.01 -5.26
CA GLY A 281 -8.32 -15.47 -6.60
C GLY A 281 -8.07 -13.96 -6.67
N THR A 282 -7.47 -13.53 -7.78
CA THR A 282 -7.07 -12.14 -8.03
C THR A 282 -7.55 -11.63 -9.38
N ARG A 283 -7.60 -10.32 -9.52
CA ARG A 283 -7.89 -9.62 -10.78
C ARG A 283 -6.99 -8.38 -10.93
N VAL A 284 -6.96 -7.80 -12.12
CA VAL A 284 -6.31 -6.50 -12.34
C VAL A 284 -7.31 -5.37 -12.09
N ASP A 285 -6.89 -4.33 -11.37
CA ASP A 285 -7.69 -3.13 -11.09
C ASP A 285 -7.39 -1.99 -12.09
N ALA A 286 -8.16 -0.90 -12.01
CA ALA A 286 -8.09 0.19 -12.98
C ALA A 286 -6.72 0.89 -13.08
N ASP A 287 -5.86 0.77 -12.06
CA ASP A 287 -4.50 1.32 -12.03
C ASP A 287 -3.41 0.34 -12.49
N GLY A 288 -3.81 -0.83 -13.02
CA GLY A 288 -2.93 -1.90 -13.46
C GLY A 288 -2.39 -2.79 -12.32
N SER A 289 -2.81 -2.58 -11.08
CA SER A 289 -2.40 -3.44 -9.96
C SER A 289 -3.12 -4.79 -9.99
N LEU A 290 -2.42 -5.84 -9.55
CA LEU A 290 -3.07 -7.05 -9.07
C LEU A 290 -3.75 -6.76 -7.72
N VAL A 291 -5.01 -7.18 -7.57
CA VAL A 291 -5.81 -7.04 -6.35
C VAL A 291 -6.57 -8.33 -6.07
N VAL A 292 -6.99 -8.52 -4.83
CA VAL A 292 -7.87 -9.64 -4.47
C VAL A 292 -9.25 -9.45 -5.10
N ASP A 293 -9.78 -10.51 -5.72
CA ASP A 293 -11.16 -10.54 -6.17
C ASP A 293 -12.10 -10.88 -5.03
N VAL A 294 -13.13 -10.05 -4.84
CA VAL A 294 -14.10 -10.19 -3.75
C VAL A 294 -15.51 -9.86 -4.21
N ASP A 295 -16.48 -10.56 -3.61
CA ASP A 295 -17.89 -10.29 -3.84
C ASP A 295 -18.42 -9.06 -3.05
N GLU A 296 -19.74 -8.85 -3.06
CA GLU A 296 -20.36 -7.74 -2.33
C GLU A 296 -20.34 -7.87 -0.80
N HIS A 297 -19.99 -9.04 -0.28
CA HIS A 297 -19.79 -9.35 1.13
C HIS A 297 -18.31 -9.37 1.52
N GLN A 298 -17.41 -8.96 0.61
CA GLN A 298 -15.96 -9.07 0.79
C GLN A 298 -15.45 -10.51 0.95
N ARG A 299 -16.22 -11.51 0.47
CA ARG A 299 -15.80 -12.91 0.43
C ARG A 299 -14.85 -13.12 -0.74
N THR A 300 -13.85 -13.96 -0.52
CA THR A 300 -12.92 -14.41 -1.56
C THR A 300 -13.39 -15.72 -2.19
N SER A 301 -12.63 -16.23 -3.15
CA SER A 301 -12.79 -17.59 -3.70
C SER A 301 -12.53 -18.71 -2.68
N VAL A 302 -11.88 -18.41 -1.55
CA VAL A 302 -11.60 -19.37 -0.47
C VAL A 302 -12.67 -19.23 0.62
N PRO A 303 -13.51 -20.25 0.84
CA PRO A 303 -14.57 -20.18 1.84
C PRO A 303 -14.06 -19.79 3.23
N GLY A 304 -14.74 -18.83 3.87
CA GLY A 304 -14.41 -18.28 5.20
C GLY A 304 -13.20 -17.36 5.26
N VAL A 305 -12.56 -17.09 4.12
CA VAL A 305 -11.57 -16.02 3.99
C VAL A 305 -12.22 -14.79 3.35
N PHE A 306 -12.12 -13.67 4.06
CA PHE A 306 -12.59 -12.36 3.65
C PHE A 306 -11.41 -11.41 3.52
N VAL A 307 -11.48 -10.46 2.59
CA VAL A 307 -10.41 -9.46 2.39
C VAL A 307 -11.03 -8.07 2.33
N ALA A 308 -10.39 -7.07 2.93
CA ALA A 308 -10.87 -5.69 2.91
C ALA A 308 -9.76 -4.65 2.81
N GLY A 309 -10.12 -3.47 2.31
CA GLY A 309 -9.23 -2.32 2.21
C GLY A 309 -8.37 -2.35 0.94
N GLU A 310 -7.18 -1.78 1.03
CA GLU A 310 -6.32 -1.52 -0.15
C GLU A 310 -5.94 -2.81 -0.91
N ALA A 311 -5.99 -3.98 -0.25
CA ALA A 311 -5.79 -5.29 -0.89
C ALA A 311 -6.87 -5.63 -1.94
N CYS A 312 -8.06 -5.06 -1.83
CA CYS A 312 -9.17 -5.19 -2.79
C CYS A 312 -9.13 -4.13 -3.90
N GLY A 313 -8.06 -3.33 -3.96
CA GLY A 313 -7.89 -2.17 -4.82
C GLY A 313 -7.81 -0.88 -4.03
N VAL A 314 -6.86 -0.03 -4.41
CA VAL A 314 -6.50 1.17 -3.65
C VAL A 314 -7.65 2.17 -3.69
N GLY A 315 -8.11 2.67 -2.55
CA GLY A 315 -9.26 3.59 -2.51
C GLY A 315 -9.36 4.48 -1.28
N GLY A 316 -8.40 4.37 -0.36
CA GLY A 316 -8.28 5.23 0.80
C GLY A 316 -9.15 4.80 1.99
N ALA A 317 -8.91 5.46 3.12
CA ALA A 317 -9.42 5.04 4.43
C ALA A 317 -10.95 4.91 4.50
N ALA A 318 -11.71 5.82 3.90
CA ALA A 318 -13.17 5.77 3.94
C ALA A 318 -13.75 4.53 3.23
N LEU A 319 -13.14 4.11 2.11
CA LEU A 319 -13.52 2.88 1.42
C LEU A 319 -13.09 1.66 2.25
N SER A 320 -11.85 1.68 2.73
CA SER A 320 -11.30 0.65 3.60
C SER A 320 -12.17 0.39 4.83
N VAL A 321 -12.67 1.42 5.52
CA VAL A 321 -13.62 1.28 6.64
C VAL A 321 -14.91 0.61 6.20
N ALA A 322 -15.52 1.07 5.10
CA ALA A 322 -16.78 0.52 4.61
C ALA A 322 -16.66 -0.96 4.23
N GLU A 323 -15.52 -1.36 3.65
CA GLU A 323 -15.23 -2.75 3.30
C GLU A 323 -14.92 -3.59 4.52
N GLY A 324 -14.17 -3.05 5.48
CA GLY A 324 -13.92 -3.69 6.76
C GLY A 324 -15.22 -4.02 7.49
N GLU A 325 -16.13 -3.05 7.61
CA GLU A 325 -17.45 -3.26 8.24
C GLU A 325 -18.23 -4.41 7.59
N ILE A 326 -18.19 -4.52 6.25
CA ILE A 326 -18.86 -5.60 5.51
C ILE A 326 -18.16 -6.95 5.77
N ALA A 327 -16.83 -6.99 5.65
CA ALA A 327 -16.04 -8.21 5.81
C ALA A 327 -16.18 -8.80 7.22
N GLY A 328 -16.02 -7.97 8.26
CA GLY A 328 -16.14 -8.41 9.65
C GLY A 328 -17.55 -8.90 10.01
N ALA A 329 -18.56 -8.18 9.53
CA ALA A 329 -19.95 -8.59 9.66
C ALA A 329 -20.22 -9.98 9.06
N ALA A 330 -19.71 -10.21 7.85
CA ALA A 330 -19.90 -11.46 7.14
C ALA A 330 -19.08 -12.60 7.76
N ALA A 331 -17.83 -12.34 8.15
CA ALA A 331 -16.97 -13.31 8.82
C ALA A 331 -17.57 -13.84 10.12
N ALA A 332 -18.18 -12.97 10.94
CA ALA A 332 -18.83 -13.36 12.17
C ALA A 332 -20.05 -14.28 11.93
N VAL A 333 -20.88 -13.98 10.92
CA VAL A 333 -22.04 -14.84 10.59
C VAL A 333 -21.57 -16.19 10.04
N THR A 334 -20.55 -16.20 9.19
CA THR A 334 -19.96 -17.45 8.67
C THR A 334 -19.33 -18.29 9.78
N ALA A 335 -18.65 -17.68 10.75
CA ALA A 335 -18.06 -18.39 11.89
C ALA A 335 -19.11 -19.06 12.78
N ALA A 336 -20.33 -18.51 12.83
CA ALA A 336 -21.48 -19.08 13.51
C ALA A 336 -22.23 -20.15 12.66
N GLY A 337 -21.73 -20.50 11.48
CA GLY A 337 -22.36 -21.47 10.56
C GLY A 337 -23.52 -20.89 9.75
N GLY A 338 -23.73 -19.58 9.79
CA GLY A 338 -24.79 -18.90 9.05
C GLY A 338 -24.36 -18.40 7.67
N THR A 339 -25.34 -18.01 6.87
CA THR A 339 -25.13 -17.31 5.59
C THR A 339 -25.29 -15.81 5.79
N PRO A 340 -24.23 -15.00 5.59
CA PRO A 340 -24.34 -13.55 5.71
C PRO A 340 -25.42 -12.96 4.78
N ALA A 341 -26.38 -12.25 5.37
CA ALA A 341 -27.35 -11.45 4.63
C ALA A 341 -26.69 -10.24 3.96
N PRO A 342 -27.28 -9.68 2.88
CA PRO A 342 -26.77 -8.47 2.24
C PRO A 342 -26.50 -7.35 3.25
N ALA A 343 -25.34 -6.70 3.11
CA ALA A 343 -25.02 -5.55 3.94
C ALA A 343 -26.10 -4.47 3.82
N ARG A 344 -26.30 -3.69 4.90
CA ARG A 344 -27.31 -2.61 4.93
C ARG A 344 -27.21 -1.74 3.68
N SER A 345 -28.35 -1.41 3.08
CA SER A 345 -28.43 -0.71 1.79
C SER A 345 -27.60 0.58 1.73
N ARG A 346 -27.53 1.33 2.85
CA ARG A 346 -26.68 2.53 3.01
C ARG A 346 -25.18 2.22 2.88
N LEU A 347 -24.70 1.17 3.54
CA LEU A 347 -23.28 0.78 3.53
C LEU A 347 -22.86 0.29 2.14
N ARG A 348 -23.70 -0.52 1.48
CA ARG A 348 -23.47 -0.95 0.09
C ARG A 348 -23.40 0.24 -0.88
N ARG A 349 -24.34 1.18 -0.78
CA ARG A 349 -24.33 2.40 -1.59
C ARG A 349 -23.08 3.24 -1.35
N ARG A 350 -22.67 3.41 -0.09
CA ARG A 350 -21.43 4.12 0.28
C ARG A 350 -20.20 3.46 -0.31
N ARG A 351 -20.03 2.14 -0.16
CA ARG A 351 -18.93 1.38 -0.77
C ARG A 351 -18.89 1.58 -2.29
N ARG A 352 -20.02 1.42 -2.98
CA ARG A 352 -20.10 1.59 -4.44
C ARG A 352 -19.72 3.00 -4.89
N ALA A 353 -20.17 4.02 -4.18
CA ALA A 353 -19.82 5.41 -4.49
C ALA A 353 -18.32 5.67 -4.30
N LEU A 354 -17.75 5.21 -3.19
CA LEU A 354 -16.31 5.35 -2.90
C LEU A 354 -15.44 4.56 -3.88
N ARG A 355 -15.85 3.35 -4.28
CA ARG A 355 -15.15 2.54 -5.28
C ARG A 355 -15.16 3.22 -6.65
N ARG A 356 -16.30 3.79 -7.07
CA ARG A 356 -16.38 4.60 -8.31
C ARG A 356 -15.45 5.81 -8.28
N PHE A 357 -15.36 6.48 -7.14
CA PHE A 357 -14.44 7.60 -6.96
C PHE A 357 -12.97 7.15 -7.02
N ALA A 358 -12.63 6.04 -6.38
CA ALA A 358 -11.28 5.45 -6.44
C ALA A 358 -10.90 5.07 -7.89
N THR A 359 -11.80 4.40 -8.63
CA THR A 359 -11.58 4.10 -10.05
C THR A 359 -11.33 5.38 -10.87
N ALA A 360 -12.15 6.42 -10.67
CA ALA A 360 -11.94 7.70 -11.36
C ALA A 360 -10.60 8.37 -10.99
N MET A 361 -10.17 8.27 -9.74
CA MET A 361 -8.87 8.79 -9.31
C MET A 361 -7.73 8.09 -10.07
N HIS A 362 -7.76 6.76 -10.15
CA HIS A 362 -6.74 5.95 -10.82
C HIS A 362 -6.70 6.17 -12.33
N THR A 363 -7.86 6.39 -12.97
CA THR A 363 -7.90 6.71 -14.41
C THR A 363 -7.37 8.10 -14.72
N VAL A 364 -7.47 9.06 -13.78
CA VAL A 364 -6.95 10.41 -13.95
C VAL A 364 -5.45 10.50 -13.63
N HIS A 365 -4.99 9.70 -12.67
CA HIS A 365 -3.62 9.72 -12.15
C HIS A 365 -2.88 8.39 -12.34
N PRO A 366 -2.88 7.78 -13.55
CA PRO A 366 -2.23 6.50 -13.76
C PRO A 366 -0.71 6.61 -13.66
N VAL A 367 -0.05 5.49 -13.38
CA VAL A 367 1.36 5.28 -13.73
C VAL A 367 1.39 4.82 -15.19
N ARG A 368 1.90 5.65 -16.10
CA ARG A 368 1.95 5.34 -17.53
C ARG A 368 3.31 4.76 -17.91
N ASP A 369 3.36 4.00 -18.99
CA ASP A 369 4.63 3.69 -19.64
C ASP A 369 5.33 4.94 -20.14
N GLY A 370 6.63 4.82 -20.43
CA GLY A 370 7.51 5.91 -20.85
C GLY A 370 8.54 6.28 -19.81
N TRP A 371 8.29 6.02 -18.52
CA TRP A 371 9.28 6.24 -17.46
C TRP A 371 10.52 5.34 -17.62
N GLN A 372 10.38 4.20 -18.30
CA GLN A 372 11.49 3.31 -18.62
C GLN A 372 12.59 4.02 -19.43
N THR A 373 12.24 5.07 -20.19
CA THR A 373 13.21 5.88 -20.96
C THR A 373 13.94 6.91 -20.11
N TRP A 374 13.53 7.12 -18.85
CA TRP A 374 14.23 8.01 -17.93
C TRP A 374 15.50 7.36 -17.38
N LEU A 375 15.59 6.04 -17.44
CA LEU A 375 16.68 5.27 -16.85
C LEU A 375 17.86 5.16 -17.83
N SER A 376 19.05 5.28 -17.28
CA SER A 376 20.27 4.74 -17.90
C SER A 376 20.47 3.28 -17.49
N ASP A 377 21.33 2.54 -18.18
CA ASP A 377 21.55 1.12 -17.89
C ASP A 377 22.14 0.89 -16.50
N ASP A 378 22.92 1.83 -15.98
CA ASP A 378 23.49 1.81 -14.62
C ASP A 378 22.50 2.22 -13.52
N THR A 379 21.28 2.63 -13.87
CA THR A 379 20.28 3.01 -12.86
C THR A 379 19.87 1.80 -12.03
N LEU A 380 20.12 1.83 -10.71
CA LEU A 380 19.69 0.77 -9.80
C LEU A 380 18.16 0.59 -9.81
N VAL A 381 17.69 -0.65 -9.85
CA VAL A 381 16.27 -1.02 -9.78
C VAL A 381 16.00 -1.81 -8.50
N CYS A 382 16.84 -2.80 -8.18
CA CYS A 382 16.74 -3.59 -6.96
C CYS A 382 17.89 -3.24 -6.00
N ARG A 383 17.65 -2.35 -5.04
CA ARG A 383 18.65 -1.97 -4.03
C ARG A 383 19.14 -3.12 -3.15
N CYS A 384 18.32 -4.15 -2.93
CA CYS A 384 18.71 -5.26 -2.04
C CYS A 384 19.73 -6.21 -2.69
N GLU A 385 19.73 -6.30 -4.01
CA GLU A 385 20.58 -7.21 -4.79
C GLU A 385 21.47 -6.41 -5.76
N GLU A 386 21.49 -5.09 -5.62
CA GLU A 386 22.26 -4.13 -6.44
C GLU A 386 22.05 -4.27 -7.96
N VAL A 387 20.85 -4.73 -8.37
CA VAL A 387 20.53 -4.96 -9.78
C VAL A 387 20.10 -3.67 -10.46
N THR A 388 20.74 -3.38 -11.59
CA THR A 388 20.53 -2.22 -12.46
C THR A 388 19.45 -2.45 -13.53
N ALA A 389 19.02 -1.37 -14.18
CA ALA A 389 18.05 -1.43 -15.28
C ALA A 389 18.60 -2.18 -16.50
N GLY A 390 19.89 -2.00 -16.81
CA GLY A 390 20.59 -2.71 -17.88
C GLY A 390 20.61 -4.21 -17.64
N GLU A 391 20.92 -4.66 -16.41
CA GLU A 391 20.89 -6.08 -16.07
C GLU A 391 19.50 -6.70 -16.19
N VAL A 392 18.43 -5.97 -15.84
CA VAL A 392 17.06 -6.44 -16.06
C VAL A 392 16.77 -6.59 -17.56
N ARG A 393 17.17 -5.62 -18.39
CA ARG A 393 16.98 -5.68 -19.86
C ARG A 393 17.77 -6.84 -20.49
N ALA A 394 19.02 -7.02 -20.10
CA ALA A 394 19.89 -8.10 -20.56
C ALA A 394 19.30 -9.49 -20.29
N THR A 395 18.48 -9.68 -19.24
CA THR A 395 17.80 -10.96 -19.04
C THR A 395 16.88 -11.34 -20.20
N VAL A 396 16.27 -10.36 -20.86
CA VAL A 396 15.38 -10.57 -22.01
C VAL A 396 16.20 -10.63 -23.29
N GLU A 397 17.08 -9.66 -23.49
CA GLU A 397 17.81 -9.44 -24.74
C GLU A 397 18.88 -10.51 -24.98
N ASP A 398 19.60 -10.92 -23.93
CA ASP A 398 20.75 -11.83 -24.04
C ASP A 398 20.47 -13.23 -23.49
N LEU A 399 19.63 -13.33 -22.45
CA LEU A 399 19.40 -14.58 -21.70
C LEU A 399 18.03 -15.24 -22.00
N GLY A 400 17.19 -14.61 -22.83
CA GLY A 400 15.95 -15.20 -23.33
C GLY A 400 14.78 -15.24 -22.34
N ALA A 401 14.76 -14.37 -21.32
CA ALA A 401 13.62 -14.25 -20.42
C ALA A 401 12.36 -13.81 -21.16
N THR A 402 11.28 -14.59 -21.03
CA THR A 402 10.00 -14.30 -21.69
C THR A 402 8.92 -13.79 -20.73
N ASP A 403 9.20 -13.77 -19.42
CA ASP A 403 8.30 -13.30 -18.37
C ASP A 403 9.07 -12.71 -17.17
N ALA A 404 8.36 -11.95 -16.33
CA ALA A 404 8.94 -11.29 -15.15
C ALA A 404 9.53 -12.27 -14.12
N ARG A 405 8.99 -13.50 -14.01
CA ARG A 405 9.50 -14.52 -13.10
C ARG A 405 10.88 -15.01 -13.53
N THR A 406 11.06 -15.28 -14.81
CA THR A 406 12.31 -15.73 -15.41
C THR A 406 13.36 -14.62 -15.34
N ALA A 407 12.97 -13.38 -15.65
CA ALA A 407 13.83 -12.22 -15.47
C ALA A 407 14.29 -12.06 -14.01
N LYS A 408 13.39 -12.26 -13.03
CA LYS A 408 13.75 -12.30 -11.60
C LYS A 408 14.76 -13.40 -11.27
N LEU A 409 14.60 -14.61 -11.80
CA LEU A 409 15.52 -15.73 -11.54
C LEU A 409 16.92 -15.49 -12.14
N LEU A 410 16.99 -14.85 -13.31
CA LEU A 410 18.25 -14.57 -14.00
C LEU A 410 18.98 -13.35 -13.43
N SER A 411 18.25 -12.29 -13.07
CA SER A 411 18.84 -11.05 -12.54
C SER A 411 18.95 -11.00 -11.02
N ARG A 412 18.22 -11.87 -10.30
CA ARG A 412 17.97 -11.80 -8.84
C ARG A 412 17.11 -10.61 -8.39
N ALA A 413 16.62 -9.75 -9.29
CA ALA A 413 15.80 -8.60 -8.92
C ALA A 413 14.55 -9.03 -8.13
N GLY A 414 14.45 -8.56 -6.88
CA GLY A 414 13.36 -8.91 -5.97
C GLY A 414 13.58 -10.18 -5.14
N MET A 415 14.81 -10.72 -5.12
CA MET A 415 15.18 -11.88 -4.27
C MET A 415 15.85 -11.48 -2.94
N GLY A 416 16.21 -10.21 -2.75
CA GLY A 416 16.80 -9.73 -1.50
C GLY A 416 15.81 -9.50 -0.36
N TRP A 417 16.22 -8.81 0.70
CA TRP A 417 15.45 -8.71 1.96
C TRP A 417 14.00 -8.21 1.80
N CYS A 418 13.77 -7.23 0.91
CA CYS A 418 12.42 -6.72 0.66
C CYS A 418 11.53 -7.71 -0.11
N GLN A 419 12.10 -8.77 -0.69
CA GLN A 419 11.45 -9.80 -1.51
C GLN A 419 10.67 -9.23 -2.71
N GLY A 420 11.09 -8.07 -3.24
CA GLY A 420 10.44 -7.45 -4.40
C GLY A 420 9.25 -6.54 -4.06
N ARG A 421 8.97 -6.25 -2.78
CA ARG A 421 7.92 -5.27 -2.38
C ARG A 421 8.17 -3.87 -2.94
N VAL A 422 9.44 -3.53 -3.15
CA VAL A 422 9.85 -2.21 -3.65
C VAL A 422 10.08 -2.26 -5.16
N CYS A 423 10.95 -3.17 -5.63
CA CYS A 423 11.38 -3.20 -7.02
C CYS A 423 10.49 -4.04 -7.95
N GLY A 424 9.66 -4.95 -7.42
CA GLY A 424 8.98 -5.98 -8.22
C GLY A 424 8.09 -5.42 -9.32
N TYR A 425 7.35 -4.33 -9.04
CA TYR A 425 6.55 -3.63 -10.05
C TYR A 425 7.44 -3.06 -11.17
N ALA A 426 8.47 -2.30 -10.80
CA ALA A 426 9.39 -1.69 -11.76
C ALA A 426 10.13 -2.74 -12.60
N SER A 427 10.62 -3.82 -11.97
CA SER A 427 11.27 -4.94 -12.65
C SER A 427 10.34 -5.60 -13.66
N ALA A 428 9.09 -5.90 -13.28
CA ALA A 428 8.11 -6.50 -14.20
C ALA A 428 7.80 -5.57 -15.40
N CYS A 429 7.64 -4.27 -15.15
CA CYS A 429 7.43 -3.28 -16.21
C CYS A 429 8.64 -3.17 -17.16
N LEU A 430 9.87 -3.23 -16.64
CA LEU A 430 11.08 -3.21 -17.46
C LEU A 430 11.22 -4.48 -18.30
N THR A 431 10.95 -5.65 -17.73
CA THR A 431 10.92 -6.91 -18.47
C THR A 431 9.87 -6.88 -19.57
N ALA A 432 8.64 -6.42 -19.29
CA ALA A 432 7.59 -6.27 -20.30
C ALA A 432 8.01 -5.30 -21.42
N SER A 433 8.61 -4.15 -21.06
CA SER A 433 9.10 -3.17 -22.02
C SER A 433 10.21 -3.73 -22.91
N ALA A 434 11.18 -4.46 -22.36
CA ALA A 434 12.27 -5.07 -23.12
C ALA A 434 11.77 -6.14 -24.10
N ARG A 435 10.68 -6.83 -23.76
CA ARG A 435 9.99 -7.77 -24.66
C ARG A 435 9.14 -7.09 -25.74
N GLY A 436 9.03 -5.76 -25.73
CA GLY A 436 8.11 -5.01 -26.61
C GLY A 436 6.63 -5.20 -26.26
N SER A 437 6.31 -5.67 -25.04
CA SER A 437 4.93 -5.85 -24.58
C SER A 437 4.33 -4.53 -24.09
N ALA A 438 3.06 -4.29 -24.42
CA ALA A 438 2.36 -3.04 -24.05
C ALA A 438 1.94 -2.95 -22.58
N SER A 439 1.93 -4.07 -21.83
CA SER A 439 1.62 -4.09 -20.40
C SER A 439 2.10 -5.38 -19.74
N VAL A 440 2.22 -5.36 -18.41
CA VAL A 440 2.50 -6.55 -17.60
C VAL A 440 1.22 -7.36 -17.44
N SER A 441 1.27 -8.67 -17.68
CA SER A 441 0.10 -9.53 -17.53
C SER A 441 -0.28 -9.76 -16.06
N ALA A 442 -1.54 -10.11 -15.80
CA ALA A 442 -2.01 -10.47 -14.46
C ALA A 442 -1.20 -11.62 -13.84
N ARG A 443 -0.82 -12.60 -14.67
CA ARG A 443 0.01 -13.73 -14.28
C ARG A 443 1.40 -13.29 -13.83
N GLU A 444 2.06 -12.44 -14.62
CA GLU A 444 3.38 -11.91 -14.25
C GLU A 444 3.32 -11.11 -12.93
N LEU A 445 2.29 -10.28 -12.75
CA LEU A 445 2.08 -9.55 -11.49
C LEU A 445 1.88 -10.49 -10.30
N GLN A 446 1.21 -11.62 -10.51
CA GLN A 446 1.02 -12.64 -9.48
C GLN A 446 2.34 -13.33 -9.14
N GLU A 447 3.09 -13.78 -10.14
CA GLU A 447 4.36 -14.49 -9.96
C GLU A 447 5.43 -13.63 -9.26
N VAL A 448 5.44 -12.30 -9.45
CA VAL A 448 6.34 -11.40 -8.72
C VAL A 448 5.88 -11.11 -7.28
N SER A 449 4.59 -11.32 -6.98
CA SER A 449 3.97 -11.06 -5.68
C SER A 449 3.88 -12.30 -4.79
N GLU A 450 3.91 -13.49 -5.38
CA GLU A 450 3.78 -14.77 -4.68
C GLU A 450 5.00 -15.08 -3.81
N ARG A 451 4.74 -15.40 -2.54
CA ARG A 451 5.76 -15.74 -1.54
C ARG A 451 5.17 -16.74 -0.54
N PRO A 452 5.79 -17.91 -0.34
CA PRO A 452 5.32 -18.88 0.67
C PRO A 452 5.38 -18.34 2.11
N ILE A 453 6.35 -17.45 2.37
CA ILE A 453 6.55 -16.81 3.67
C ILE A 453 6.28 -15.30 3.53
N ALA A 454 5.24 -14.82 4.21
CA ALA A 454 4.79 -13.44 4.10
C ALA A 454 5.67 -12.43 4.84
N ALA A 455 6.40 -12.86 5.86
CA ALA A 455 7.35 -12.05 6.62
C ALA A 455 8.56 -12.90 7.04
N PRO A 456 9.80 -12.38 6.97
CA PRO A 456 10.98 -13.16 7.34
C PRO A 456 10.86 -13.78 8.74
N ILE A 457 11.25 -15.05 8.83
CA ILE A 457 11.36 -15.82 10.08
C ILE A 457 12.70 -16.56 10.06
N THR A 458 13.36 -16.68 11.21
CA THR A 458 14.65 -17.38 11.29
C THR A 458 14.45 -18.89 11.13
N LEU A 459 15.46 -19.58 10.56
CA LEU A 459 15.42 -21.04 10.39
C LEU A 459 15.30 -21.79 11.72
N GLY A 460 15.96 -21.32 12.79
CA GLY A 460 15.86 -21.95 14.12
C GLY A 460 14.42 -21.96 14.64
N ARG A 461 13.64 -20.90 14.38
CA ARG A 461 12.22 -20.84 14.74
C ARG A 461 11.40 -21.82 13.93
N LEU A 462 11.61 -21.85 12.61
CA LEU A 462 10.92 -22.80 11.74
C LEU A 462 11.23 -24.26 12.09
N ALA A 463 12.44 -24.55 12.56
CA ALA A 463 12.88 -25.87 13.01
C ALA A 463 12.31 -26.27 14.40
N GLY A 464 11.69 -25.35 15.14
CA GLY A 464 11.16 -25.60 16.47
C GLY A 464 12.19 -25.49 17.61
N ASP A 465 13.41 -25.03 17.34
CA ASP A 465 14.46 -24.93 18.35
C ASP A 465 14.39 -23.61 19.17
N ALA A 466 14.07 -23.81 20.45
CA ALA A 466 14.31 -22.98 21.63
C ALA A 466 13.38 -21.78 21.92
N GLY A 467 12.26 -22.05 22.61
CA GLY A 467 11.65 -21.14 23.59
C GLY A 467 10.15 -20.89 23.39
N HIS A 468 9.33 -21.60 24.16
CA HIS A 468 7.88 -21.40 24.39
C HIS A 468 7.02 -20.99 23.18
N ILE A 469 6.24 -21.94 22.64
CA ILE A 469 4.96 -21.61 22.01
C ILE A 469 4.08 -21.03 23.13
N GLY A 470 4.03 -19.71 23.25
CA GLY A 470 3.20 -19.03 24.23
C GLY A 470 1.73 -19.11 23.81
N GLN A 471 0.98 -20.07 24.36
CA GLN A 471 -0.47 -19.97 24.40
C GLN A 471 -0.80 -18.90 25.47
N GLN A 472 -1.33 -17.75 25.05
CA GLN A 472 -1.97 -16.78 25.93
C GLN A 472 -3.46 -16.69 25.61
#